data_AF-A0A7X3V2G8-F1
#
_entry.id   AF-A0A7X3V2G8-F1
#
_cell.length_a   1.000
_cell.length_b   1.000
_cell.length_c   1.000
_cell.angle_alpha   90.00
_cell.angle_beta   90.00
_cell.angle_gamma   90.00
#
_symmetry.space_group_name_H-M   'P 1'
#
loop_
_entity.id
_entity.type
_entity.pdbx_description
1 polymer ?
#
loop_
_entity_poly.entity_id
_entity_poly.type
_entity_poly.pdbx_seq_one_letter_code
_entity_poly.pdbx_strand_id
1 'polypeptide(L)'
;MGQASAPAADLEGIADFQESSLAQVVERFSSDLGVLERRWGDIPYSAARQERMRDFLAGWAKELDALRVASDDVDGSIDLVLLGSEVRYRQELLAREGRMVAEVLPLLPFSDDIVALLDIRHSRKEVDGQSIAGSLAALAEAVDAADRALKSRATAGGAGDGGDGQPTPTPITGLRAVRLLQ
;
A
#
# COMPACT_ATOMS: atom_id res chain seq x y z
N MET A 1 -23.07 -40.76 -46.60
CA MET A 1 -22.20 -39.73 -46.00
C MET A 1 -22.54 -39.66 -44.52
N GLY A 2 -21.84 -40.45 -43.69
CA GLY A 2 -22.02 -40.42 -42.24
C GLY A 2 -21.11 -39.34 -41.66
N GLN A 3 -21.71 -38.33 -41.03
CA GLN A 3 -20.94 -37.34 -40.26
C GLN A 3 -20.53 -37.97 -38.94
N ALA A 4 -19.23 -38.18 -38.76
CA ALA A 4 -18.64 -38.50 -37.48
C ALA A 4 -18.63 -37.22 -36.63
N SER A 5 -19.51 -37.14 -35.65
CA SER A 5 -19.44 -36.13 -34.60
C SER A 5 -18.25 -36.50 -33.70
N ALA A 6 -17.25 -35.63 -33.62
CA ALA A 6 -16.15 -35.79 -32.68
C ALA A 6 -16.72 -35.78 -31.25
N PRO A 7 -16.26 -36.65 -30.33
CA PRO A 7 -16.70 -36.58 -28.95
C PRO A 7 -16.27 -35.23 -28.37
N ALA A 8 -17.24 -34.33 -28.14
CA ALA A 8 -17.03 -33.16 -27.31
C ALA A 8 -16.52 -33.67 -25.95
N ALA A 9 -15.38 -33.17 -25.49
CA ALA A 9 -14.87 -33.53 -24.18
C ALA A 9 -15.98 -33.28 -23.15
N ASP A 10 -16.35 -34.32 -22.40
CA ASP A 10 -17.33 -34.22 -21.34
C ASP A 10 -16.70 -33.50 -20.15
N LEU A 11 -16.72 -32.16 -20.23
CA LEU A 11 -16.14 -31.28 -19.21
C LEU A 11 -16.90 -31.40 -17.88
N GLU A 12 -18.15 -31.87 -17.89
CA GLU A 12 -18.99 -32.04 -16.70
C GLU A 12 -18.48 -33.19 -15.83
N GLY A 13 -17.90 -34.25 -16.41
CA GLY A 13 -17.26 -35.34 -15.67
C GLY A 13 -15.83 -35.03 -15.17
N ILE A 14 -15.20 -33.99 -15.70
CA ILE A 14 -13.87 -33.51 -15.26
C ILE A 14 -14.01 -32.52 -14.10
N ALA A 15 -15.13 -31.81 -14.05
CA ALA A 15 -15.45 -30.75 -13.12
C ALA A 15 -16.14 -31.26 -11.85
N ASP A 16 -15.61 -32.28 -11.17
CA ASP A 16 -15.99 -32.53 -9.78
C ASP A 16 -15.23 -31.51 -8.90
N PHE A 17 -15.65 -30.24 -8.98
CA PHE A 17 -15.10 -29.17 -8.15
C PHE A 17 -15.57 -29.38 -6.71
N GLN A 18 -14.80 -30.16 -5.94
CA GLN A 18 -14.89 -30.12 -4.49
C GLN A 18 -14.53 -28.69 -4.04
N GLU A 19 -15.36 -28.10 -3.18
CA GLU A 19 -15.07 -26.79 -2.62
C GLU A 19 -13.82 -26.91 -1.74
N SER A 20 -12.78 -26.12 -2.03
CA SER A 20 -11.51 -26.15 -1.31
C SER A 20 -11.73 -25.95 0.19
N SER A 21 -11.07 -26.79 0.99
CA SER A 21 -11.08 -26.67 2.45
C SER A 21 -10.60 -25.31 2.97
N LEU A 22 -9.88 -24.53 2.15
CA LEU A 22 -9.37 -23.21 2.49
C LEU A 22 -10.13 -22.04 1.83
N ALA A 23 -11.21 -22.30 1.09
CA ALA A 23 -11.98 -21.23 0.43
C ALA A 23 -12.43 -20.13 1.40
N GLN A 24 -12.89 -20.51 2.60
CA GLN A 24 -13.30 -19.55 3.65
C GLN A 24 -12.12 -18.72 4.19
N VAL A 25 -10.91 -19.27 4.19
CA VAL A 25 -9.69 -18.55 4.63
C VAL A 25 -9.34 -17.47 3.60
N VAL A 26 -9.42 -17.80 2.32
CA VAL A 26 -9.20 -16.85 1.22
C VAL A 26 -10.25 -15.74 1.24
N GLU A 27 -11.53 -16.07 1.44
CA GLU A 27 -12.60 -15.09 1.56
C GLU A 27 -12.37 -14.18 2.78
N ARG A 28 -11.99 -14.76 3.92
CA ARG A 28 -11.72 -14.00 5.14
C ARG A 28 -10.57 -13.02 4.96
N PHE A 29 -9.47 -13.46 4.37
CA PHE A 29 -8.34 -12.59 4.04
C PHE A 29 -8.78 -11.43 3.15
N SER A 30 -9.54 -11.72 2.09
CA SER A 30 -9.99 -10.72 1.13
C SER A 30 -10.94 -9.69 1.77
N SER A 31 -11.83 -10.15 2.66
CA SER A 31 -12.74 -9.29 3.42
C SER A 31 -11.98 -8.39 4.40
N ASP A 32 -11.08 -8.95 5.20
CA ASP A 32 -10.33 -8.19 6.21
C ASP A 32 -9.39 -7.18 5.54
N LEU A 33 -8.72 -7.57 4.45
CA LEU A 33 -7.92 -6.68 3.62
C LEU A 33 -8.78 -5.54 3.06
N GLY A 34 -9.96 -5.84 2.51
CA GLY A 34 -10.86 -4.81 1.99
C GLY A 34 -11.36 -3.83 3.06
N VAL A 35 -11.57 -4.30 4.30
CA VAL A 35 -11.87 -3.41 5.44
C VAL A 35 -10.69 -2.50 5.75
N LEU A 36 -9.48 -3.06 5.77
CA LEU A 36 -8.25 -2.31 6.06
C LEU A 36 -7.97 -1.25 4.99
N GLU A 37 -8.09 -1.62 3.72
CA GLU A 37 -7.92 -0.72 2.58
C GLU A 37 -8.99 0.38 2.56
N ARG A 38 -10.25 0.11 2.92
CA ARG A 38 -11.26 1.18 3.03
C ARG A 38 -11.00 2.15 4.17
N ARG A 39 -10.44 1.67 5.28
CA ARG A 39 -10.16 2.52 6.45
C ARG A 39 -8.89 3.36 6.28
N TRP A 40 -7.86 2.79 5.66
CA TRP A 40 -6.53 3.39 5.60
C TRP A 40 -6.02 3.66 4.18
N GLY A 41 -6.74 3.26 3.13
CA GLY A 41 -6.30 3.40 1.73
C GLY A 41 -6.27 4.84 1.23
N ASP A 42 -7.10 5.71 1.80
CA ASP A 42 -7.29 7.10 1.33
C ASP A 42 -6.23 8.08 1.86
N ILE A 43 -5.31 7.63 2.72
CA ILE A 43 -4.23 8.48 3.26
C ILE A 43 -2.89 7.93 2.78
N PRO A 44 -2.47 8.36 1.58
CA PRO A 44 -1.13 8.09 1.09
C PRO A 44 -0.10 8.55 2.14
N TYR A 45 0.98 7.79 2.34
CA TYR A 45 2.12 8.15 3.23
C TYR A 45 1.83 8.17 4.74
N SER A 46 0.62 7.81 5.19
CA SER A 46 0.37 7.67 6.62
C SER A 46 1.27 6.60 7.23
N ALA A 47 2.10 6.99 8.20
CA ALA A 47 2.89 6.05 8.99
C ALA A 47 1.99 5.04 9.70
N ALA A 48 0.81 5.47 10.15
CA ALA A 48 -0.19 4.60 10.74
C ALA A 48 -0.72 3.58 9.74
N ARG A 49 -1.02 3.98 8.48
CA ARG A 49 -1.39 3.02 7.42
C ARG A 49 -0.29 1.98 7.20
N GLN A 50 0.96 2.43 7.06
CA GLN A 50 2.11 1.55 6.81
C GLN A 50 2.31 0.54 7.95
N GLU A 51 2.19 0.99 9.20
CA GLU A 51 2.25 0.12 10.37
C GLU A 51 1.11 -0.89 10.40
N ARG A 52 -0.14 -0.44 10.22
CA ARG A 52 -1.31 -1.31 10.24
C ARG A 52 -1.29 -2.37 9.15
N MET A 53 -0.86 -2.01 7.94
CA MET A 53 -0.74 -2.96 6.83
C MET A 53 0.37 -3.98 7.08
N ARG A 54 1.50 -3.54 7.64
CA ARG A 54 2.61 -4.42 8.02
C ARG A 54 2.20 -5.43 9.08
N ASP A 55 1.53 -4.98 10.15
CA ASP A 55 1.06 -5.85 11.22
C ASP A 55 0.03 -6.86 10.71
N PHE A 56 -0.92 -6.41 9.88
CA PHE A 56 -1.91 -7.28 9.24
C PHE A 56 -1.26 -8.38 8.40
N LEU A 57 -0.37 -8.02 7.47
CA LEU A 57 0.29 -8.99 6.60
C LEU A 57 1.22 -9.92 7.37
N ALA A 58 1.88 -9.45 8.42
CA ALA A 58 2.72 -10.27 9.28
C ALA A 58 1.90 -11.28 10.10
N GLY A 59 0.74 -10.85 10.62
CA GLY A 59 -0.21 -11.73 11.30
C GLY A 59 -0.71 -12.85 10.38
N TRP A 60 -1.17 -12.49 9.19
CA TRP A 60 -1.63 -13.45 8.19
C TRP A 60 -0.53 -14.42 7.73
N ALA A 61 0.69 -13.93 7.49
CA ALA A 61 1.80 -14.81 7.14
C ALA A 61 2.05 -15.89 8.21
N LYS A 62 2.01 -15.50 9.49
CA LYS A 62 2.17 -16.42 10.61
C LYS A 62 1.05 -17.47 10.68
N GLU A 63 -0.20 -17.07 10.47
CA GLU A 63 -1.34 -17.98 10.47
C GLU A 63 -1.28 -18.98 9.30
N LEU A 64 -0.90 -18.52 8.10
CA LEU A 64 -0.75 -19.38 6.92
C LEU A 64 0.39 -20.40 7.09
N ASP A 65 1.49 -20.02 7.73
CA ASP A 65 2.58 -20.95 8.04
C ASP A 65 2.13 -22.04 9.02
N ALA A 66 1.23 -21.73 9.96
CA ALA A 66 0.65 -22.73 10.86
C ALA A 66 -0.30 -23.70 10.13
N LEU A 67 -1.11 -23.19 9.20
CA LEU A 67 -2.03 -24.02 8.38
C LEU A 67 -1.28 -24.94 7.41
N ARG A 68 -0.09 -24.54 6.94
CA ARG A 68 0.75 -25.38 6.07
C ARG A 68 1.13 -26.72 6.68
N VAL A 69 1.25 -26.76 8.01
CA VAL A 69 1.60 -27.98 8.73
C VAL A 69 0.42 -28.93 8.88
N ALA A 70 -0.82 -28.44 8.69
CA ALA A 70 -2.06 -29.18 8.96
C ALA A 70 -2.86 -29.59 7.71
N SER A 71 -2.54 -29.04 6.53
CA SER A 71 -3.28 -29.32 5.30
C SER A 71 -2.77 -30.59 4.62
N ASP A 72 -3.61 -31.63 4.59
CA ASP A 72 -3.34 -32.89 3.90
C ASP A 72 -4.07 -32.99 2.53
N ASP A 73 -4.90 -32.00 2.20
CA ASP A 73 -5.67 -31.93 0.95
C ASP A 73 -4.92 -31.16 -0.15
N VAL A 74 -5.05 -31.63 -1.40
CA VAL A 74 -4.34 -31.09 -2.57
C VAL A 74 -4.89 -29.72 -2.97
N ASP A 75 -6.22 -29.56 -2.99
CA ASP A 75 -6.85 -28.30 -3.38
C ASP A 75 -6.61 -27.22 -2.32
N GLY A 76 -6.74 -27.58 -1.04
CA GLY A 76 -6.31 -26.72 0.07
C GLY A 76 -4.83 -26.33 0.00
N SER A 77 -3.94 -27.26 -0.39
CA SER A 77 -2.51 -26.92 -0.54
C SER A 77 -2.26 -25.91 -1.66
N ILE A 78 -3.02 -25.95 -2.77
CA ILE A 78 -2.89 -24.99 -3.86
C ILE A 78 -3.28 -23.60 -3.36
N ASP A 79 -4.45 -23.47 -2.73
CA ASP A 79 -4.94 -22.20 -2.21
C ASP A 79 -4.00 -21.61 -1.17
N LEU A 80 -3.43 -22.45 -0.31
CA LEU A 80 -2.47 -21.99 0.70
C LEU A 80 -1.19 -21.42 0.08
N VAL A 81 -0.70 -22.05 -0.99
CA VAL A 81 0.50 -21.57 -1.71
C VAL A 81 0.20 -20.27 -2.44
N LEU A 82 -0.98 -20.16 -3.08
CA LEU A 82 -1.41 -18.95 -3.77
C LEU A 82 -1.58 -17.78 -2.79
N LEU A 83 -2.32 -17.98 -1.70
CA LEU A 83 -2.54 -16.96 -0.68
C LEU A 83 -1.23 -16.56 0.00
N GLY A 84 -0.36 -17.52 0.32
CA GLY A 84 0.96 -17.23 0.87
C GLY A 84 1.86 -16.41 -0.07
N SER A 85 1.74 -16.64 -1.39
CA SER A 85 2.45 -15.86 -2.41
C SER A 85 1.90 -14.44 -2.52
N GLU A 86 0.58 -14.26 -2.45
CA GLU A 86 -0.07 -12.95 -2.45
C GLU A 86 0.32 -12.12 -1.21
N VAL A 87 0.30 -12.72 -0.03
CA VAL A 87 0.72 -12.04 1.21
C VAL A 87 2.18 -11.56 1.11
N ARG A 88 3.08 -12.41 0.60
CA ARG A 88 4.49 -12.04 0.40
C ARG A 88 4.64 -10.92 -0.62
N TYR A 89 3.96 -11.04 -1.75
CA TYR A 89 3.96 -10.01 -2.79
C TYR A 89 3.50 -8.65 -2.24
N ARG A 90 2.44 -8.63 -1.42
CA ARG A 90 1.96 -7.40 -0.76
C ARG A 90 2.96 -6.84 0.24
N GLN A 91 3.65 -7.68 1.00
CA GLN A 91 4.72 -7.23 1.90
C GLN A 91 5.86 -6.55 1.12
N GLU A 92 6.26 -7.13 -0.02
CA GLU A 92 7.28 -6.54 -0.90
C GLU A 92 6.82 -5.22 -1.51
N LEU A 93 5.55 -5.13 -1.92
CA LEU A 93 4.95 -3.91 -2.44
C LEU A 93 4.94 -2.82 -1.37
N LEU A 94 4.55 -3.15 -0.14
CA LEU A 94 4.54 -2.24 1.00
C LEU A 94 5.96 -1.76 1.34
N ALA A 95 6.94 -2.66 1.36
CA ALA A 95 8.34 -2.30 1.58
C ALA A 95 8.90 -1.39 0.48
N ARG A 96 8.52 -1.65 -0.78
CA ARG A 96 8.87 -0.78 -1.92
C ARG A 96 8.24 0.60 -1.78
N GLU A 97 6.97 0.66 -1.41
CA GLU A 97 6.28 1.91 -1.12
C GLU A 97 7.05 2.69 -0.06
N GLY A 98 7.33 2.08 1.10
CA GLY A 98 8.08 2.70 2.20
C GLY A 98 9.45 3.28 1.79
N ARG A 99 10.19 2.58 0.91
CA ARG A 99 11.44 3.13 0.35
C ARG A 99 11.20 4.37 -0.50
N MET A 100 10.19 4.34 -1.36
CA MET A 100 9.82 5.50 -2.19
C MET A 100 9.39 6.70 -1.34
N VAL A 101 8.68 6.45 -0.23
CA VAL A 101 8.33 7.50 0.74
C VAL A 101 9.58 8.09 1.38
N ALA A 102 10.48 7.24 1.90
CA ALA A 102 11.69 7.69 2.58
C ALA A 102 12.59 8.56 1.68
N GLU A 103 12.62 8.28 0.37
CA GLU A 103 13.37 9.09 -0.59
C GLU A 103 12.80 10.50 -0.79
N VAL A 104 11.47 10.67 -0.71
CA VAL A 104 10.82 11.96 -0.99
C VAL A 104 10.53 12.77 0.27
N LEU A 105 10.45 12.13 1.43
CA LEU A 105 10.01 12.77 2.67
C LEU A 105 10.86 14.00 3.02
N PRO A 106 12.20 14.01 2.79
CA PRO A 106 13.01 15.21 2.99
C PRO A 106 12.65 16.39 2.08
N LEU A 107 11.96 16.15 0.97
CA LEU A 107 11.46 17.19 0.05
C LEU A 107 10.08 17.72 0.47
N LEU A 108 9.37 17.01 1.33
CA LEU A 108 8.00 17.30 1.76
C LEU A 108 7.94 17.41 3.31
N PRO A 109 8.64 18.37 3.93
CA PRO A 109 8.73 18.49 5.39
C PRO A 109 7.39 18.80 6.07
N PHE A 110 6.39 19.22 5.31
CA PHE A 110 5.03 19.53 5.76
C PHE A 110 4.05 18.35 5.65
N SER A 111 4.52 17.19 5.17
CA SER A 111 3.65 16.03 4.88
C SER A 111 2.95 15.48 6.13
N ASP A 112 3.63 15.46 7.28
CA ASP A 112 3.06 14.99 8.55
C ASP A 112 1.86 15.84 8.99
N ASP A 113 1.91 17.16 8.77
CA ASP A 113 0.80 18.07 9.09
C ASP A 113 -0.43 17.78 8.22
N ILE A 114 -0.22 17.46 6.93
CA ILE A 114 -1.30 17.05 6.01
C ILE A 114 -1.93 15.74 6.50
N VAL A 115 -1.10 14.74 6.83
CA VAL A 115 -1.57 13.44 7.32
C VAL A 115 -2.39 13.62 8.60
N ALA A 116 -1.92 14.45 9.54
CA ALA A 116 -2.65 14.73 10.78
C ALA A 116 -4.03 15.36 10.52
N LEU A 117 -4.14 16.31 9.58
CA LEU A 117 -5.41 16.91 9.20
C LEU A 117 -6.36 15.89 8.51
N LEU A 118 -5.82 15.01 7.67
CA LEU A 118 -6.58 13.92 7.05
C LEU A 118 -7.09 12.93 8.09
N ASP A 119 -6.28 12.57 9.09
CA ASP A 119 -6.68 11.70 10.19
C ASP A 119 -7.80 12.32 11.03
N ILE A 120 -7.71 13.62 11.35
CA ILE A 120 -8.79 14.35 12.04
C ILE A 120 -10.08 14.28 11.22
N ARG A 121 -10.01 14.58 9.93
CA ARG A 121 -11.16 14.51 9.01
C ARG A 121 -11.76 13.11 8.98
N HIS A 122 -10.92 12.07 8.92
CA HIS A 122 -11.34 10.69 8.85
C HIS A 122 -11.91 10.17 10.19
N SER A 123 -11.54 10.80 11.31
CA SER A 123 -12.06 10.48 12.64
C SER A 123 -13.52 10.92 12.85
N ARG A 124 -14.05 11.85 12.04
CA ARG A 124 -15.40 12.45 12.14
C ARG A 124 -15.76 12.95 13.56
N LYS A 125 -14.76 13.35 14.35
CA LYS A 125 -14.97 13.98 15.65
C LYS A 125 -15.31 15.46 15.48
N GLU A 126 -15.91 16.07 16.49
CA GLU A 126 -16.05 17.52 16.53
C GLU A 126 -14.66 18.18 16.48
N VAL A 127 -14.55 19.24 15.69
CA VAL A 127 -13.30 19.97 15.46
C VAL A 127 -13.46 21.42 15.88
N ASP A 128 -12.41 21.98 16.49
CA ASP A 128 -12.32 23.41 16.70
C ASP A 128 -11.92 24.11 15.39
N GLY A 129 -12.85 24.82 14.78
CA GLY A 129 -12.63 25.51 13.51
C GLY A 129 -11.50 26.54 13.58
N GLN A 130 -11.30 27.20 14.73
CA GLN A 130 -10.23 28.20 14.88
C GLN A 130 -8.85 27.53 14.90
N SER A 131 -8.68 26.46 15.66
CA SER A 131 -7.44 25.66 15.65
C SER A 131 -7.14 25.11 14.25
N ILE A 132 -8.14 24.55 13.55
CA ILE A 132 -7.92 23.99 12.20
C ILE A 132 -7.53 25.08 11.19
N ALA A 133 -8.15 26.26 11.24
CA ALA A 133 -7.76 27.39 10.40
C ALA A 133 -6.31 27.82 10.67
N GLY A 134 -5.89 27.82 11.94
CA GLY A 134 -4.51 28.08 12.33
C GLY A 134 -3.52 27.07 11.76
N SER A 135 -3.83 25.77 11.87
CA SER A 135 -3.02 24.69 11.29
C SER A 135 -2.92 24.81 9.76
N LEU A 136 -4.02 25.12 9.08
CA LEU A 136 -4.01 25.32 7.62
C LEU A 136 -3.18 26.54 7.18
N ALA A 137 -3.23 27.63 7.94
CA ALA A 137 -2.40 28.81 7.66
C ALA A 137 -0.91 28.51 7.84
N ALA A 138 -0.55 27.82 8.93
CA ALA A 138 0.83 27.38 9.17
C ALA A 138 1.32 26.41 8.09
N LEU A 139 0.45 25.49 7.64
CA LEU A 139 0.75 24.56 6.55
C LEU A 139 1.05 25.32 5.24
N ALA A 140 0.27 26.35 4.90
CA ALA A 140 0.51 27.15 3.70
C ALA A 140 1.90 27.81 3.73
N GLU A 141 2.28 28.40 4.86
CA GLU A 141 3.62 28.98 5.05
C GLU A 141 4.74 27.94 4.95
N ALA A 142 4.52 26.73 5.50
CA ALA A 142 5.48 25.62 5.42
C ALA A 142 5.68 25.13 3.98
N VAL A 143 4.60 25.04 3.20
CA VAL A 143 4.65 24.70 1.76
C VAL A 143 5.42 25.76 0.98
N ASP A 144 5.13 27.05 1.21
CA ASP A 144 5.82 28.15 0.56
C ASP A 144 7.32 28.19 0.91
N ALA A 145 7.67 27.90 2.16
CA ALA A 145 9.06 27.78 2.59
C ALA A 145 9.77 26.61 1.91
N ALA A 146 9.11 25.45 1.81
CA ALA A 146 9.64 24.27 1.13
C ALA A 146 9.85 24.52 -0.38
N ASP A 147 8.90 25.18 -1.05
CA ASP A 147 9.03 25.57 -2.46
C ASP A 147 10.22 26.51 -2.69
N ARG A 148 10.39 27.54 -1.85
CA ARG A 148 11.55 28.45 -1.91
C ARG A 148 12.87 27.69 -1.73
N ALA A 149 12.95 26.79 -0.75
CA ALA A 149 14.14 25.98 -0.48
C ALA A 149 14.48 25.03 -1.63
N LEU A 150 13.47 24.41 -2.24
CA LEU A 150 13.64 23.55 -3.42
C LEU A 150 14.15 24.35 -4.63
N LYS A 151 13.56 25.53 -4.89
CA LYS A 151 13.97 26.42 -5.98
C LYS A 151 15.41 26.92 -5.80
N SER A 152 15.79 27.35 -4.60
CA SER A 152 17.17 27.78 -4.32
C SER A 152 18.18 26.65 -4.52
N ARG A 153 17.77 25.42 -4.22
CA ARG A 153 18.62 24.24 -4.37
C ARG A 153 18.76 23.81 -5.83
N ALA A 154 17.69 23.95 -6.62
CA ALA A 154 17.72 23.71 -8.06
C ALA A 154 18.64 24.72 -8.79
N THR A 155 18.67 25.98 -8.35
CA THR A 155 19.57 27.01 -8.93
C THR A 155 21.02 26.89 -8.44
N ALA A 156 21.25 26.40 -7.23
CA ALA A 156 22.59 26.13 -6.69
C ALA A 156 23.22 24.83 -7.23
N GLY A 157 22.40 23.84 -7.63
CA GLY A 157 22.80 22.49 -8.05
C GLY A 157 23.35 22.36 -9.48
N GLY A 158 24.02 23.38 -10.01
CA GLY A 158 24.79 23.26 -11.25
C GLY A 158 26.14 22.58 -10.98
N ALA A 159 26.22 21.27 -11.22
CA ALA A 159 27.43 20.43 -11.12
C ALA A 159 28.00 20.24 -9.69
N GLY A 160 27.54 19.22 -8.98
CA GLY A 160 28.19 18.77 -7.75
C GLY A 160 27.54 17.52 -7.17
N ASP A 161 28.30 16.43 -7.16
CA ASP A 161 28.00 15.18 -6.46
C ASP A 161 27.97 15.43 -4.93
N GLY A 162 26.79 15.34 -4.33
CA GLY A 162 26.56 14.53 -3.12
C GLY A 162 27.25 14.86 -1.79
N GLY A 163 27.80 16.05 -1.55
CA GLY A 163 28.58 16.36 -0.33
C GLY A 163 27.79 16.48 0.99
N ASP A 164 26.53 16.90 0.97
CA ASP A 164 25.85 17.38 2.19
C ASP A 164 24.64 16.51 2.60
N GLY A 165 24.71 15.18 2.52
CA GLY A 165 23.74 14.25 3.17
C GLY A 165 22.24 14.41 2.84
N GLN A 166 21.87 15.36 1.98
CA GLN A 166 20.50 15.77 1.70
C GLN A 166 20.23 15.43 0.23
N PRO A 167 19.10 14.78 -0.12
CA PRO A 167 18.90 14.21 -1.44
C PRO A 167 18.62 15.29 -2.50
N THR A 168 19.48 15.47 -3.50
CA THR A 168 19.22 16.45 -4.58
C THR A 168 17.96 16.04 -5.35
N PRO A 169 17.04 16.99 -5.65
CA PRO A 169 15.79 16.64 -6.33
C PRO A 169 16.10 16.19 -7.77
N THR A 170 16.06 14.88 -8.01
CA THR A 170 16.12 14.31 -9.35
C THR A 170 14.73 14.33 -10.00
N PRO A 171 14.61 14.29 -11.35
CA PRO A 171 13.32 14.20 -12.02
C PRO A 171 12.46 13.01 -11.56
N ILE A 172 13.10 11.89 -11.23
CA ILE A 172 12.42 10.69 -10.72
C ILE A 172 11.85 10.95 -9.33
N THR A 173 12.62 11.56 -8.43
CA THR A 173 12.16 11.89 -7.07
C THR A 173 11.03 12.93 -7.11
N GLY A 174 11.10 13.91 -8.02
CA GLY A 174 10.03 14.88 -8.25
C GLY A 174 8.73 14.24 -8.76
N LEU A 175 8.81 13.37 -9.78
CA LEU A 175 7.63 12.65 -10.29
C LEU A 175 7.01 11.75 -9.21
N ARG A 176 7.84 11.10 -8.39
CA ARG A 176 7.37 10.32 -7.24
C ARG A 176 6.60 11.22 -6.30
N ALA A 177 7.21 12.29 -5.80
CA ALA A 177 6.57 13.25 -4.89
C ALA A 177 5.22 13.78 -5.40
N VAL A 178 5.08 14.06 -6.70
CA VAL A 178 3.78 14.47 -7.28
C VAL A 178 2.73 13.37 -7.19
N ARG A 179 3.06 12.12 -7.52
CA ARG A 179 2.13 10.98 -7.35
C ARG A 179 1.77 10.74 -5.89
N LEU A 180 2.59 11.24 -4.96
CA LEU A 180 2.33 11.14 -3.53
C LEU A 180 1.35 12.21 -3.03
N LEU A 181 1.03 13.22 -3.83
CA LEU A 181 0.12 14.30 -3.43
C LEU A 181 -1.22 14.25 -4.17
N GLN A 182 -1.42 13.25 -5.04
CA GLN A 182 -2.65 13.02 -5.81
C GLN A 182 -3.55 11.99 -5.16
#